data_AF-R5P6I7-F1
#
_entry.id   AF-R5P6I7-F1
#
_cell.length_a   1.000
_cell.length_b   1.000
_cell.length_c   1.000
_cell.angle_alpha   90.00
_cell.angle_beta   90.00
_cell.angle_gamma   90.00
#
_symmetry.space_group_name_H-M   'P 1'
#
loop_
_entity.id
_entity.type
_entity.pdbx_description
1 polymer ?
#
loop_
_entity_poly.entity_id
_entity_poly.type
_entity_poly.pdbx_seq_one_letter_code
_entity_poly.pdbx_strand_id
1 'polypeptide(L)'
;MKTFLGLLLLFLSIHLPGQARNNDLRILIGGNAYVTAYQDGAKITDNGILNWTDPSSVISIFFYAGEAGSFDLSVFGKGHSRIKVSCNGQNRPITLNSDYYTAIPAGTFQISSPGYVRIDLQGLSKEEASFGIIRELIVSELKGETHYVNNFSSYWGRRGPSVHLSYTMPTETTEWFYNEITVPKEGEILHSYYMANGFGEGYFGIQYNSPTERRVLFSVWSPFNTQDPNEIPEEDKIKVLRRGEDVHIGEFGNEGSGGQSYLIYNWKAGTTYKFLTHIKPDGKGNTIYTAYFYATDENRWRLIASFLRPKTDTWYTRAHSFLENFNPEQGYLARSVQFSNQWALGQDGIWREMTEAGFTYDATANAGVRLDYQGGLLPDKQAFYLKNGGFFNEHTAYGTKFEREGRKKAPKINFKMLETL
;
A
#
# COMPACT_ATOMS: atom_id res chain seq x y z
N MET A 1 -28.54 74.01 2.42
CA MET A 1 -29.74 73.62 3.20
C MET A 1 -30.75 72.99 2.24
N LYS A 2 -30.77 71.66 2.13
CA LYS A 2 -31.90 70.81 1.71
C LYS A 2 -31.46 69.36 1.88
N THR A 3 -32.18 68.70 2.77
CA THR A 3 -32.00 67.38 3.38
C THR A 3 -32.26 66.26 2.36
N PHE A 4 -31.41 65.23 2.37
CA PHE A 4 -31.70 63.95 1.73
C PHE A 4 -31.90 62.89 2.82
N LEU A 5 -33.12 62.37 2.89
CA LEU A 5 -33.58 61.38 3.85
C LEU A 5 -33.18 59.99 3.32
N GLY A 6 -32.23 59.31 3.98
CA GLY A 6 -31.82 57.96 3.65
C GLY A 6 -32.80 56.93 4.22
N LEU A 7 -33.45 56.16 3.34
CA LEU A 7 -34.32 55.04 3.71
C LEU A 7 -33.46 53.79 3.93
N LEU A 8 -33.37 53.31 5.18
CA LEU A 8 -32.68 52.08 5.54
C LEU A 8 -33.65 50.89 5.39
N LEU A 9 -33.45 50.06 4.36
CA LEU A 9 -34.19 48.81 4.16
C LEU A 9 -33.48 47.68 4.93
N LEU A 10 -34.07 47.25 6.05
CA LEU A 10 -33.67 46.05 6.79
C LEU A 10 -34.15 44.80 6.03
N PHE A 11 -33.24 44.03 5.43
CA PHE A 11 -33.55 42.71 4.90
C PHE A 11 -33.48 41.68 6.03
N LEU A 12 -34.64 41.19 6.47
CA LEU A 12 -34.77 40.04 7.36
C LEU A 12 -34.62 38.76 6.52
N SER A 13 -33.43 38.17 6.50
CA SER A 13 -33.19 36.87 5.83
C SER A 13 -33.68 35.72 6.71
N ILE A 14 -34.90 35.24 6.43
CA ILE A 14 -35.44 34.00 6.98
C ILE A 14 -34.59 32.83 6.47
N HIS A 15 -33.79 32.22 7.35
CA HIS A 15 -33.10 30.97 7.04
C HIS A 15 -34.08 29.81 7.22
N LEU A 16 -34.58 29.28 6.12
CA LEU A 16 -35.16 27.93 6.09
C LEU A 16 -34.01 26.93 6.23
N PRO A 17 -34.04 25.99 7.20
CA PRO A 17 -33.09 24.90 7.22
C PRO A 17 -33.33 24.03 5.98
N GLY A 18 -32.39 24.05 5.05
CA GLY A 18 -32.38 23.10 3.94
C GLY A 18 -32.24 21.69 4.48
N GLN A 19 -33.21 20.81 4.17
CA GLN A 19 -33.01 19.37 4.30
C GLN A 19 -31.76 19.00 3.51
N ALA A 20 -30.77 18.40 4.17
CA ALA A 20 -29.70 17.71 3.48
C ALA A 20 -30.36 16.63 2.60
N ARG A 21 -30.30 16.79 1.28
CA ARG A 21 -30.62 15.69 0.37
C ARG A 21 -29.51 14.65 0.57
N ASN A 22 -29.85 13.53 1.20
CA ASN A 22 -29.00 12.34 1.15
C ASN A 22 -29.01 11.86 -0.30
N ASN A 23 -27.99 12.24 -1.07
CA ASN A 23 -27.81 11.73 -2.42
C ASN A 23 -27.38 10.26 -2.31
N ASP A 24 -27.98 9.38 -3.10
CA ASP A 24 -27.58 7.99 -3.20
C ASP A 24 -26.07 7.88 -3.49
N LEU A 25 -25.39 7.03 -2.73
CA LEU A 25 -23.99 6.72 -2.93
C LEU A 25 -23.86 5.74 -4.10
N ARG A 26 -23.07 6.12 -5.10
CA ARG A 26 -22.80 5.29 -6.28
C ARG A 26 -21.39 4.75 -6.20
N ILE A 27 -21.27 3.52 -5.72
CA ILE A 27 -19.99 2.85 -5.49
C ILE A 27 -19.60 2.11 -6.77
N LEU A 28 -18.63 2.65 -7.50
CA LEU A 28 -18.13 2.06 -8.74
C LEU A 28 -17.37 0.76 -8.46
N ILE A 29 -17.73 -0.30 -9.18
CA ILE A 29 -17.07 -1.61 -9.12
C ILE A 29 -15.57 -1.49 -9.42
N GLY A 30 -15.20 -0.66 -10.41
CA GLY A 30 -13.82 -0.55 -10.89
C GLY A 30 -12.80 -0.19 -9.81
N GLY A 31 -13.19 0.64 -8.84
CA GLY A 31 -12.32 1.06 -7.73
C GLY A 31 -12.50 0.27 -6.44
N ASN A 32 -13.60 -0.47 -6.28
CA ASN A 32 -14.04 -0.95 -4.96
C ASN A 32 -14.30 -2.45 -4.89
N ALA A 33 -14.20 -3.17 -6.02
CA ALA A 33 -14.50 -4.60 -6.09
C ALA A 33 -13.25 -5.47 -6.28
N TYR A 34 -13.34 -6.72 -5.83
CA TYR A 34 -12.32 -7.76 -5.97
C TYR A 34 -12.99 -9.11 -6.19
N VAL A 35 -12.34 -10.00 -6.94
CA VAL A 35 -12.76 -11.41 -6.99
C VAL A 35 -12.07 -12.13 -5.82
N THR A 36 -12.84 -12.49 -4.79
CA THR A 36 -12.32 -12.97 -3.51
C THR A 36 -12.41 -14.49 -3.34
N ALA A 37 -13.12 -15.17 -4.25
CA ALA A 37 -13.09 -16.61 -4.41
C ALA A 37 -13.13 -16.95 -5.91
N TYR A 38 -12.41 -18.00 -6.31
CA TYR A 38 -12.29 -18.48 -7.69
C TYR A 38 -12.02 -17.34 -8.70
N GLN A 39 -10.81 -16.78 -8.61
CA GLN A 39 -10.40 -15.55 -9.28
C GLN A 39 -10.51 -15.60 -10.81
N ASP A 40 -10.37 -16.77 -11.43
CA ASP A 40 -10.41 -16.93 -12.89
C ASP A 40 -11.83 -16.80 -13.48
N GLY A 41 -12.87 -16.94 -12.66
CA GLY A 41 -14.26 -16.93 -13.13
C GLY A 41 -14.90 -15.54 -13.25
N ALA A 42 -14.16 -14.46 -12.97
CA ALA A 42 -14.60 -13.07 -13.17
C ALA A 42 -13.42 -12.10 -13.30
N LYS A 43 -13.65 -10.90 -13.86
CA LYS A 43 -12.66 -9.83 -13.94
C LYS A 43 -13.24 -8.49 -13.53
N ILE A 44 -12.51 -7.74 -12.71
CA ILE A 44 -12.86 -6.37 -12.33
C ILE A 44 -12.19 -5.40 -13.32
N THR A 45 -12.98 -4.45 -13.84
CA THR A 45 -12.51 -3.39 -14.72
C THR A 45 -13.17 -2.07 -14.35
N ASP A 46 -12.67 -0.94 -14.86
CA ASP A 46 -13.32 0.37 -14.70
C ASP A 46 -14.75 0.40 -15.24
N ASN A 47 -15.09 -0.50 -16.17
CA ASN A 47 -16.41 -0.61 -16.78
C ASN A 47 -17.34 -1.60 -16.05
N GLY A 48 -16.90 -2.16 -14.92
CA GLY A 48 -17.65 -3.12 -14.11
C GLY A 48 -17.07 -4.52 -14.13
N ILE A 49 -17.91 -5.47 -13.73
CA ILE A 49 -17.61 -6.90 -13.70
C ILE A 49 -17.73 -7.48 -15.13
N LEU A 50 -16.64 -8.05 -15.65
CA LEU A 50 -16.60 -8.74 -16.95
C LEU A 50 -16.30 -10.22 -16.76
N ASN A 51 -16.64 -11.03 -17.78
CA ASN A 51 -16.39 -12.47 -17.84
C ASN A 51 -16.83 -13.23 -16.57
N TRP A 52 -17.88 -12.77 -15.92
CA TRP A 52 -18.41 -13.44 -14.74
C TRP A 52 -19.17 -14.69 -15.14
N THR A 53 -18.47 -15.81 -15.16
CA THR A 53 -18.93 -17.03 -15.81
C THR A 53 -19.06 -18.21 -14.84
N ASP A 54 -18.38 -18.20 -13.70
CA ASP A 54 -18.41 -19.32 -12.76
C ASP A 54 -19.21 -18.98 -11.49
N PRO A 55 -20.19 -19.81 -11.08
CA PRO A 55 -20.95 -19.58 -9.84
C PRO A 55 -20.10 -19.70 -8.57
N SER A 56 -18.90 -20.29 -8.67
CA SER A 56 -17.92 -20.36 -7.60
C SER A 56 -17.20 -19.02 -7.37
N SER A 57 -17.23 -18.11 -8.36
CA SER A 57 -16.66 -16.78 -8.20
C SER A 57 -17.48 -15.93 -7.24
N VAL A 58 -16.83 -15.40 -6.22
CA VAL A 58 -17.41 -14.41 -5.31
C VAL A 58 -16.73 -13.07 -5.56
N ILE A 59 -17.55 -12.05 -5.76
CA ILE A 59 -17.09 -10.68 -6.01
C ILE A 59 -17.48 -9.84 -4.80
N SER A 60 -16.47 -9.31 -4.11
CA SER A 60 -16.66 -8.51 -2.90
C SER A 60 -16.43 -7.05 -3.20
N ILE A 61 -17.38 -6.21 -2.82
CA ILE A 61 -17.34 -4.75 -2.93
C ILE A 61 -17.26 -4.17 -1.52
N PHE A 62 -16.38 -3.20 -1.33
CA PHE A 62 -16.11 -2.61 -0.02
C PHE A 62 -16.35 -1.11 -0.01
N PHE A 63 -16.94 -0.62 1.08
CA PHE A 63 -17.03 0.80 1.42
C PHE A 63 -17.07 0.95 2.94
N TYR A 64 -16.62 2.08 3.47
CA TYR A 64 -16.68 2.37 4.90
C TYR A 64 -17.95 3.13 5.24
N ALA A 65 -18.61 2.74 6.33
CA ALA A 65 -19.73 3.45 6.93
C ALA A 65 -19.33 3.99 8.31
N GLY A 66 -19.48 5.30 8.51
CA GLY A 66 -19.11 6.00 9.74
C GLY A 66 -20.09 5.81 10.90
N GLU A 67 -21.29 5.31 10.64
CA GLU A 67 -22.32 5.06 11.65
C GLU A 67 -22.97 3.68 11.49
N ALA A 68 -23.46 3.13 12.60
CA ALA A 68 -24.36 1.99 12.58
C ALA A 68 -25.75 2.40 12.05
N GLY A 69 -26.45 1.47 11.41
CA GLY A 69 -27.79 1.72 10.90
C GLY A 69 -28.17 0.85 9.71
N SER A 70 -29.33 1.18 9.14
CA SER A 70 -29.85 0.55 7.93
C SER A 70 -29.40 1.28 6.68
N PHE A 71 -29.28 0.57 5.56
CA PHE A 71 -29.17 1.16 4.24
C PHE A 71 -29.94 0.30 3.23
N ASP A 72 -30.46 0.96 2.20
CA ASP A 72 -31.07 0.28 1.06
C ASP A 72 -30.00 0.08 -0.02
N LEU A 73 -30.02 -1.09 -0.66
CA LEU A 73 -29.06 -1.47 -1.67
C LEU A 73 -29.76 -1.79 -2.98
N SER A 74 -29.24 -1.26 -4.08
CA SER A 74 -29.54 -1.69 -5.44
C SER A 74 -28.26 -2.03 -6.20
N VAL A 75 -28.35 -3.01 -7.10
CA VAL A 75 -27.27 -3.35 -8.04
C VAL A 75 -27.57 -2.67 -9.37
N PHE A 76 -26.65 -1.85 -9.87
CA PHE A 76 -26.78 -1.22 -11.18
C PHE A 76 -26.04 -2.05 -12.24
N GLY A 77 -26.80 -2.77 -13.05
CA GLY A 77 -26.27 -3.76 -13.98
C GLY A 77 -27.25 -4.17 -15.08
N LYS A 78 -26.79 -5.09 -15.91
CA LYS A 78 -27.58 -5.70 -16.99
C LYS A 78 -27.25 -7.19 -17.15
N GLY A 79 -28.16 -7.96 -17.73
CA GLY A 79 -28.03 -9.40 -17.99
C GLY A 79 -29.33 -10.17 -17.78
N HIS A 80 -29.28 -11.47 -18.06
CA HIS A 80 -30.37 -12.44 -17.88
C HIS A 80 -29.90 -13.56 -16.96
N SER A 81 -29.96 -13.30 -15.66
CA SER A 81 -29.37 -14.17 -14.63
C SER A 81 -30.06 -14.01 -13.27
N ARG A 82 -29.73 -14.93 -12.37
CA ARG A 82 -30.03 -14.81 -10.95
C ARG A 82 -28.71 -14.80 -10.19
N ILE A 83 -28.55 -13.82 -9.32
CA ILE A 83 -27.37 -13.69 -8.47
C ILE A 83 -27.80 -13.58 -7.00
N LYS A 84 -26.88 -13.86 -6.09
CA LYS A 84 -27.03 -13.69 -4.66
C LYS A 84 -26.22 -12.47 -4.23
N VAL A 85 -26.89 -11.53 -3.56
CA VAL A 85 -26.27 -10.40 -2.88
C VAL A 85 -26.21 -10.72 -1.39
N SER A 86 -25.05 -10.57 -0.77
CA SER A 86 -24.84 -10.94 0.64
C SER A 86 -24.16 -9.82 1.42
N CYS A 87 -24.61 -9.56 2.64
CA CYS A 87 -24.00 -8.61 3.57
C CYS A 87 -24.31 -9.04 5.01
N ASN A 88 -23.30 -9.10 5.88
CA ASN A 88 -23.46 -9.46 7.30
C ASN A 88 -24.28 -10.74 7.53
N GLY A 89 -24.04 -11.78 6.73
CA GLY A 89 -24.76 -13.06 6.79
C GLY A 89 -26.18 -13.05 6.21
N GLN A 90 -26.73 -11.89 5.86
CA GLN A 90 -28.01 -11.79 5.14
C GLN A 90 -27.77 -12.06 3.65
N ASN A 91 -28.59 -12.93 3.06
CA ASN A 91 -28.52 -13.31 1.66
C ASN A 91 -29.82 -12.92 0.94
N ARG A 92 -29.70 -12.20 -0.18
CA ARG A 92 -30.82 -11.74 -1.00
C ARG A 92 -30.60 -12.18 -2.45
N PRO A 93 -31.36 -13.16 -2.97
CA PRO A 93 -31.33 -13.47 -4.38
C PRO A 93 -32.04 -12.35 -5.17
N ILE A 94 -31.41 -11.88 -6.24
CA ILE A 94 -32.00 -10.92 -7.19
C ILE A 94 -31.93 -11.47 -8.60
N THR A 95 -32.83 -10.99 -9.46
CA THR A 95 -32.88 -11.36 -10.87
C THR A 95 -32.45 -10.16 -11.71
N LEU A 96 -31.44 -10.37 -12.56
CA LEU A 96 -31.10 -9.47 -13.66
C LEU A 96 -31.93 -9.94 -14.85
N ASN A 97 -32.76 -9.06 -15.40
CA ASN A 97 -33.57 -9.35 -16.58
C ASN A 97 -33.71 -8.09 -17.44
N SER A 98 -32.60 -7.64 -18.02
CA SER A 98 -32.55 -6.43 -18.83
C SER A 98 -31.31 -6.41 -19.72
N ASP A 99 -31.51 -6.05 -21.00
CA ASP A 99 -30.44 -5.75 -21.96
C ASP A 99 -29.74 -4.40 -21.69
N TYR A 100 -30.41 -3.53 -20.94
CA TYR A 100 -29.94 -2.18 -20.59
C TYR A 100 -29.57 -2.10 -19.11
N TYR A 101 -28.62 -1.21 -18.79
CA TYR A 101 -28.27 -0.96 -17.39
C TYR A 101 -29.47 -0.39 -16.63
N THR A 102 -29.84 -1.05 -15.54
CA THR A 102 -30.94 -0.65 -14.67
C THR A 102 -30.59 -0.89 -13.21
N ALA A 103 -31.23 -0.15 -12.31
CA ALA A 103 -31.09 -0.37 -10.87
C ALA A 103 -32.01 -1.52 -10.44
N ILE A 104 -31.44 -2.55 -9.84
CA ILE A 104 -32.15 -3.75 -9.39
C ILE A 104 -32.10 -3.76 -7.86
N PRO A 105 -33.23 -3.54 -7.17
CA PRO A 105 -33.26 -3.53 -5.71
C PRO A 105 -32.82 -4.88 -5.12
N ALA A 106 -31.86 -4.84 -4.21
CA ALA A 106 -31.44 -5.97 -3.37
C ALA A 106 -32.08 -5.94 -1.97
N GLY A 107 -32.69 -4.81 -1.60
CA GLY A 107 -33.41 -4.59 -0.35
C GLY A 107 -32.56 -3.89 0.72
N THR A 108 -33.10 -3.86 1.94
CA THR A 108 -32.48 -3.20 3.10
C THR A 108 -31.53 -4.14 3.83
N PHE A 109 -30.36 -3.62 4.20
CA PHE A 109 -29.35 -4.28 5.03
C PHE A 109 -29.06 -3.47 6.28
N GLN A 110 -28.37 -4.08 7.25
CA GLN A 110 -28.07 -3.48 8.56
C GLN A 110 -26.58 -3.56 8.88
N ILE A 111 -26.06 -2.50 9.49
CA ILE A 111 -24.69 -2.35 9.97
C ILE A 111 -24.76 -2.11 11.49
N SER A 112 -24.08 -2.95 12.27
CA SER A 112 -24.13 -2.91 13.74
C SER A 112 -23.15 -1.91 14.37
N SER A 113 -22.12 -1.49 13.64
CA SER A 113 -21.05 -0.61 14.12
C SER A 113 -20.36 0.09 12.94
N PRO A 114 -19.76 1.27 13.15
CA PRO A 114 -18.90 1.90 12.14
C PRO A 114 -17.81 0.95 11.65
N GLY A 115 -17.47 1.04 10.37
CA GLY A 115 -16.46 0.18 9.76
C GLY A 115 -16.67 -0.08 8.28
N TYR A 116 -15.78 -0.88 7.71
CA TYR A 116 -15.92 -1.41 6.36
C TYR A 116 -17.11 -2.38 6.27
N VAL A 117 -17.97 -2.10 5.31
CA VAL A 117 -19.05 -2.94 4.85
C VAL A 117 -18.56 -3.73 3.64
N ARG A 118 -18.81 -5.04 3.67
CA ARG A 118 -18.52 -5.96 2.55
C ARG A 118 -19.83 -6.45 1.95
N ILE A 119 -20.03 -6.18 0.66
CA ILE A 119 -21.12 -6.72 -0.15
C ILE A 119 -20.56 -7.80 -1.07
N ASP A 120 -21.08 -9.02 -0.96
CA ASP A 120 -20.69 -10.14 -1.81
C ASP A 120 -21.75 -10.42 -2.88
N LEU A 121 -21.30 -10.56 -4.12
CA LEU A 121 -22.09 -10.97 -5.27
C LEU A 121 -21.63 -12.36 -5.72
N GLN A 122 -22.58 -13.29 -5.88
CA GLN A 122 -22.32 -14.66 -6.34
C GLN A 122 -23.35 -15.09 -7.39
N GLY A 123 -22.91 -15.71 -8.48
CA GLY A 123 -23.80 -16.26 -9.50
C GLY A 123 -24.62 -17.45 -8.96
N LEU A 124 -25.91 -17.51 -9.29
CA LEU A 124 -26.77 -18.66 -8.95
C LEU A 124 -27.20 -19.42 -10.21
N SER A 125 -27.75 -18.71 -11.19
CA SER A 125 -28.14 -19.26 -12.49
C SER A 125 -28.02 -18.19 -13.56
N LYS A 126 -27.82 -18.59 -14.82
CA LYS A 126 -27.71 -17.67 -15.96
C LYS A 126 -28.33 -18.32 -17.19
N GLU A 127 -28.98 -17.52 -18.01
CA GLU A 127 -29.57 -17.96 -19.29
C GLU A 127 -28.55 -17.82 -20.43
N GLU A 128 -27.55 -16.96 -20.24
CA GLU A 128 -26.50 -16.65 -21.19
C GLU A 128 -25.11 -17.09 -20.71
N ALA A 129 -24.07 -16.71 -21.46
CA ALA A 129 -22.68 -17.04 -21.13
C ALA A 129 -22.20 -16.42 -19.80
N SER A 130 -22.76 -15.29 -19.36
CA SER A 130 -22.33 -14.51 -18.19
C SER A 130 -23.46 -14.34 -17.18
N PHE A 131 -23.12 -14.15 -15.89
CA PHE A 131 -24.05 -13.70 -14.86
C PHE A 131 -24.44 -12.22 -14.98
N GLY A 132 -23.91 -11.49 -15.96
CA GLY A 132 -24.24 -10.10 -16.26
C GLY A 132 -23.04 -9.18 -16.17
N ILE A 133 -23.29 -7.88 -16.39
CA ILE A 133 -22.30 -6.80 -16.23
C ILE A 133 -22.84 -5.84 -15.19
N ILE A 134 -22.13 -5.71 -14.08
CA ILE A 134 -22.50 -4.82 -12.96
C ILE A 134 -21.46 -3.71 -12.89
N ARG A 135 -21.94 -2.46 -12.86
CA ARG A 135 -21.08 -1.26 -12.85
C ARG A 135 -20.96 -0.64 -11.48
N GLU A 136 -22.04 -0.63 -10.72
CA GLU A 136 -22.12 0.11 -9.47
C GLU A 136 -23.02 -0.61 -8.46
N LEU A 137 -22.75 -0.36 -7.19
CA LEU A 137 -23.77 -0.47 -6.14
C LEU A 137 -24.36 0.92 -5.90
N ILE A 138 -25.68 0.99 -5.77
CA ILE A 138 -26.39 2.19 -5.34
C ILE A 138 -26.82 1.95 -3.90
N VAL A 139 -26.31 2.78 -3.00
CA VAL A 139 -26.57 2.70 -1.56
C VAL A 139 -27.30 3.98 -1.12
N SER A 140 -28.51 3.83 -0.58
CA SER A 140 -29.34 4.93 -0.10
C SER A 140 -29.66 4.76 1.39
N GLU A 141 -30.13 5.83 2.03
CA GLU A 141 -30.47 5.87 3.47
C GLU A 141 -29.31 5.58 4.44
N LEU A 142 -28.08 5.43 3.94
CA LEU A 142 -26.89 5.26 4.77
C LEU A 142 -26.60 6.56 5.55
N LYS A 143 -26.21 6.42 6.82
CA LYS A 143 -25.89 7.53 7.73
C LYS A 143 -24.39 7.62 8.00
N GLY A 144 -23.95 8.81 8.40
CA GLY A 144 -22.56 9.10 8.73
C GLY A 144 -21.68 9.35 7.51
N GLU A 145 -20.40 9.60 7.79
CA GLU A 145 -19.38 9.75 6.75
C GLU A 145 -19.13 8.43 6.04
N THR A 146 -18.77 8.49 4.75
CA THR A 146 -18.50 7.30 3.94
C THR A 146 -17.20 7.43 3.19
N HIS A 147 -16.44 6.34 3.13
CA HIS A 147 -15.16 6.30 2.44
C HIS A 147 -15.10 5.12 1.49
N TYR A 148 -14.77 5.41 0.25
CA TYR A 148 -14.58 4.44 -0.82
C TYR A 148 -13.80 5.12 -1.94
N VAL A 149 -13.30 4.35 -2.89
CA VAL A 149 -12.61 4.86 -4.07
C VAL A 149 -13.64 5.55 -4.97
N ASN A 150 -13.66 6.88 -4.89
CA ASN A 150 -14.40 7.78 -5.77
C ASN A 150 -13.48 8.94 -6.16
N ASN A 151 -13.68 9.51 -7.35
CA ASN A 151 -12.88 10.64 -7.88
C ASN A 151 -11.36 10.45 -7.71
N PHE A 152 -10.92 9.19 -7.77
CA PHE A 152 -9.55 8.75 -7.54
C PHE A 152 -9.26 7.57 -8.48
N SER A 153 -7.98 7.32 -8.75
CA SER A 153 -7.57 6.23 -9.63
C SER A 153 -8.03 4.87 -9.08
N SER A 154 -8.77 4.10 -9.88
CA SER A 154 -9.12 2.71 -9.54
C SER A 154 -7.89 1.85 -9.30
N TYR A 155 -6.82 2.03 -10.08
CA TYR A 155 -5.58 1.28 -9.95
C TYR A 155 -4.93 1.49 -8.58
N TRP A 156 -4.70 2.75 -8.19
CA TRP A 156 -4.11 3.09 -6.90
C TRP A 156 -5.07 2.81 -5.74
N GLY A 157 -6.35 3.13 -5.90
CA GLY A 157 -7.38 2.83 -4.90
C GLY A 157 -7.52 1.34 -4.59
N ARG A 158 -7.39 0.46 -5.60
CA ARG A 158 -7.43 -1.00 -5.42
C ARG A 158 -6.12 -1.58 -4.92
N ARG A 159 -4.96 -1.04 -5.30
CA ARG A 159 -3.70 -1.37 -4.62
C ARG A 159 -3.81 -1.07 -3.12
N GLY A 160 -4.43 0.06 -2.78
CA GLY A 160 -4.64 0.49 -1.41
C GLY A 160 -3.45 1.30 -0.87
N PRO A 161 -3.57 1.79 0.37
CA PRO A 161 -2.66 2.77 0.92
C PRO A 161 -1.34 2.13 1.36
N SER A 162 -0.22 2.50 0.72
CA SER A 162 1.11 2.18 1.24
C SER A 162 1.36 2.93 2.56
N VAL A 163 2.07 2.26 3.48
CA VAL A 163 2.37 2.78 4.81
C VAL A 163 3.87 2.73 5.08
N HIS A 164 4.38 3.65 5.90
CA HIS A 164 5.81 3.84 6.12
C HIS A 164 6.15 4.08 7.59
N LEU A 165 7.38 3.76 7.96
CA LEU A 165 8.02 4.13 9.21
C LEU A 165 9.28 4.92 8.90
N SER A 166 9.35 6.17 9.34
CA SER A 166 10.56 6.99 9.28
C SER A 166 11.28 6.91 10.62
N TYR A 167 12.52 6.42 10.63
CA TYR A 167 13.28 6.25 11.87
C TYR A 167 13.94 7.55 12.31
N THR A 168 13.94 7.84 13.61
CA THR A 168 14.67 8.99 14.16
C THR A 168 16.17 8.77 13.99
N MET A 169 16.79 9.53 13.09
CA MET A 169 18.23 9.47 12.82
C MET A 169 19.04 10.07 13.99
N PRO A 170 20.23 9.52 14.30
CA PRO A 170 21.15 10.18 15.21
C PRO A 170 21.60 11.53 14.65
N THR A 171 22.08 12.41 15.53
CA THR A 171 22.60 13.74 15.14
C THR A 171 23.90 13.66 14.34
N GLU A 172 24.67 12.61 14.55
CA GLU A 172 25.95 12.37 13.92
C GLU A 172 25.79 11.75 12.52
N THR A 173 26.77 12.03 11.66
CA THR A 173 26.79 11.51 10.29
C THR A 173 26.70 9.99 10.28
N THR A 174 25.65 9.46 9.67
CA THR A 174 25.43 8.02 9.52
C THR A 174 25.99 7.52 8.20
N GLU A 175 26.78 6.46 8.25
CA GLU A 175 27.38 5.81 7.07
C GLU A 175 26.67 4.48 6.77
N TRP A 176 26.26 3.74 7.81
CA TRP A 176 25.53 2.47 7.65
C TRP A 176 24.20 2.46 8.37
N PHE A 177 23.22 1.77 7.80
CA PHE A 177 21.96 1.45 8.44
C PHE A 177 21.72 -0.06 8.43
N TYR A 178 21.36 -0.59 9.59
CA TYR A 178 21.02 -1.99 9.82
C TYR A 178 19.56 -2.10 10.29
N ASN A 179 18.82 -3.06 9.76
CA ASN A 179 17.45 -3.37 10.15
C ASN A 179 17.18 -4.88 10.06
N GLU A 180 16.28 -5.39 10.89
CA GLU A 180 15.78 -6.77 10.83
C GLU A 180 14.31 -6.77 10.45
N ILE A 181 13.94 -7.61 9.47
CA ILE A 181 12.56 -7.75 8.98
C ILE A 181 12.05 -9.16 9.21
N THR A 182 10.82 -9.28 9.70
CA THR A 182 10.08 -10.55 9.80
C THR A 182 8.70 -10.36 9.20
N VAL A 183 8.39 -11.09 8.13
CA VAL A 183 7.03 -11.16 7.59
C VAL A 183 6.33 -12.31 8.29
N PRO A 184 5.33 -12.07 9.16
CA PRO A 184 4.62 -13.16 9.81
C PRO A 184 3.74 -13.91 8.79
N LYS A 185 3.34 -15.15 9.11
CA LYS A 185 2.63 -16.01 8.14
C LYS A 185 1.33 -15.40 7.64
N GLU A 186 0.58 -14.76 8.53
CA GLU A 186 -0.65 -14.04 8.21
C GLU A 186 -0.42 -12.74 7.43
N GLY A 187 0.81 -12.20 7.46
CA GLY A 187 1.20 -11.01 6.72
C GLY A 187 1.80 -11.29 5.34
N GLU A 188 2.03 -12.56 5.01
CA GLU A 188 2.62 -13.02 3.75
C GLU A 188 1.58 -13.04 2.62
N ILE A 189 1.56 -11.99 1.81
CA ILE A 189 0.60 -11.84 0.71
C ILE A 189 1.36 -11.67 -0.60
N LEU A 190 0.93 -12.39 -1.62
CA LEU A 190 1.46 -12.27 -2.98
C LEU A 190 1.33 -10.83 -3.48
N HIS A 191 2.34 -10.38 -4.21
CA HIS A 191 2.47 -9.04 -4.77
C HIS A 191 2.65 -7.93 -3.73
N SER A 192 3.34 -8.26 -2.64
CA SER A 192 3.72 -7.31 -1.60
C SER A 192 5.19 -6.96 -1.69
N TYR A 193 5.52 -5.69 -1.43
CA TYR A 193 6.88 -5.24 -1.18
C TYR A 193 7.03 -4.87 0.31
N TYR A 194 7.89 -5.61 0.99
CA TYR A 194 8.27 -5.40 2.38
C TYR A 194 9.65 -4.72 2.40
N MET A 195 9.63 -3.39 2.33
CA MET A 195 10.85 -2.58 2.20
C MET A 195 11.49 -2.34 3.57
N ALA A 196 12.74 -2.78 3.74
CA ALA A 196 13.44 -2.77 5.03
C ALA A 196 14.32 -1.53 5.23
N ASN A 197 15.21 -1.24 4.27
CA ASN A 197 16.19 -0.16 4.37
C ASN A 197 15.99 0.85 3.24
N GLY A 198 15.16 1.84 3.50
CA GLY A 198 15.01 3.01 2.65
C GLY A 198 16.03 4.08 2.99
N PHE A 199 16.34 4.92 2.00
CA PHE A 199 17.22 6.07 2.12
C PHE A 199 16.74 7.19 1.19
N GLY A 200 17.38 8.37 1.25
CA GLY A 200 16.93 9.54 0.49
C GLY A 200 16.81 9.34 -1.01
N GLU A 201 17.59 8.42 -1.58
CA GLU A 201 17.73 8.19 -3.01
C GLU A 201 17.43 6.74 -3.43
N GLY A 202 16.74 5.95 -2.60
CA GLY A 202 16.39 4.59 -2.99
C GLY A 202 15.90 3.70 -1.86
N TYR A 203 15.82 2.41 -2.18
CA TYR A 203 15.17 1.41 -1.33
C TYR A 203 15.88 0.07 -1.38
N PHE A 204 15.75 -0.70 -0.30
CA PHE A 204 16.25 -2.05 -0.20
C PHE A 204 15.31 -2.94 0.64
N GLY A 205 14.83 -4.05 0.10
CA GLY A 205 13.86 -4.91 0.79
C GLY A 205 13.61 -6.26 0.11
N ILE A 206 12.49 -6.90 0.47
CA ILE A 206 12.07 -8.20 -0.10
C ILE A 206 10.65 -8.16 -0.66
N GLN A 207 10.43 -8.89 -1.74
CA GLN A 207 9.15 -8.99 -2.45
C GLN A 207 8.65 -10.43 -2.54
N TYR A 208 7.32 -10.61 -2.56
CA TYR A 208 6.67 -11.86 -2.96
C TYR A 208 6.08 -11.69 -4.36
N ASN A 209 6.81 -12.09 -5.40
CA ASN A 209 6.52 -11.71 -6.78
C ASN A 209 5.54 -12.66 -7.47
N SER A 210 5.74 -13.97 -7.32
CA SER A 210 4.90 -15.03 -7.88
C SER A 210 4.93 -16.26 -6.94
N PRO A 211 4.04 -17.24 -7.10
CA PRO A 211 4.12 -18.50 -6.35
C PRO A 211 5.47 -19.23 -6.43
N THR A 212 6.28 -18.92 -7.46
CA THR A 212 7.58 -19.54 -7.71
C THR A 212 8.75 -18.57 -7.60
N GLU A 213 8.52 -17.30 -7.29
CA GLU A 213 9.58 -16.28 -7.29
C GLU A 213 9.41 -15.25 -6.17
N ARG A 214 10.51 -15.04 -5.47
CA ARG A 214 10.67 -14.02 -4.43
C ARG A 214 11.99 -13.32 -4.65
N ARG A 215 12.01 -12.01 -4.44
CA ARG A 215 13.18 -11.17 -4.73
C ARG A 215 13.64 -10.45 -3.48
N VAL A 216 14.96 -10.31 -3.36
CA VAL A 216 15.62 -9.31 -2.54
C VAL A 216 16.00 -8.18 -3.49
N LEU A 217 15.35 -7.01 -3.40
CA LEU A 217 15.42 -5.91 -4.37
C LEU A 217 16.15 -4.71 -3.76
N PHE A 218 17.11 -4.14 -4.50
CA PHE A 218 17.83 -2.91 -4.17
C PHE A 218 17.82 -1.95 -5.36
N SER A 219 17.30 -0.74 -5.16
CA SER A 219 17.11 0.28 -6.20
C SER A 219 17.64 1.64 -5.76
N VAL A 220 18.23 2.38 -6.69
CA VAL A 220 18.73 3.75 -6.50
C VAL A 220 18.23 4.61 -7.66
N TRP A 221 17.54 5.72 -7.37
CA TRP A 221 17.11 6.64 -8.42
C TRP A 221 18.25 7.46 -8.99
N SER A 222 18.20 7.69 -10.30
CA SER A 222 19.03 8.69 -10.96
C SER A 222 18.73 10.10 -10.41
N PRO A 223 19.70 11.03 -10.41
CA PRO A 223 19.41 12.45 -10.23
C PRO A 223 18.56 13.05 -11.38
N PHE A 224 18.43 12.37 -12.52
CA PHE A 224 17.65 12.84 -13.66
C PHE A 224 16.16 12.49 -13.49
N ASN A 225 15.30 13.51 -13.60
CA ASN A 225 13.86 13.35 -13.42
C ASN A 225 13.19 12.89 -14.72
N THR A 226 12.94 11.60 -14.84
CA THR A 226 12.16 10.98 -15.92
C THR A 226 11.40 9.76 -15.38
N GLN A 227 10.44 9.28 -16.17
CA GLN A 227 9.75 8.01 -15.96
C GLN A 227 10.28 6.89 -16.87
N ASP A 228 11.15 7.20 -17.84
CA ASP A 228 11.77 6.22 -18.73
C ASP A 228 13.29 6.20 -18.52
N PRO A 229 13.88 5.10 -18.01
CA PRO A 229 15.33 5.05 -17.78
C PRO A 229 16.15 5.23 -19.06
N ASN A 230 15.59 4.96 -20.24
CA ASN A 230 16.29 5.16 -21.51
C ASN A 230 16.52 6.64 -21.85
N GLU A 231 15.78 7.55 -21.22
CA GLU A 231 15.96 9.00 -21.38
C GLU A 231 17.09 9.57 -20.51
N ILE A 232 17.63 8.79 -19.57
CA ILE A 232 18.66 9.28 -18.64
C ILE A 232 19.98 9.49 -19.40
N PRO A 233 20.54 10.72 -19.40
CA PRO A 233 21.87 10.97 -19.96
C PRO A 233 22.94 10.09 -19.30
N GLU A 234 23.96 9.69 -20.05
CA GLU A 234 24.98 8.75 -19.58
C GLU A 234 25.72 9.24 -18.32
N GLU A 235 25.90 10.55 -18.17
CA GLU A 235 26.47 11.19 -16.98
C GLU A 235 25.60 11.13 -15.73
N ASP A 236 24.29 10.88 -15.88
CA ASP A 236 23.30 10.80 -14.80
C ASP A 236 22.85 9.37 -14.50
N LYS A 237 23.29 8.39 -15.29
CA LYS A 237 22.97 6.98 -15.05
C LYS A 237 23.64 6.46 -13.78
N ILE A 238 22.93 5.57 -13.12
CA ILE A 238 23.46 4.81 -11.99
C ILE A 238 24.50 3.82 -12.52
N LYS A 239 25.71 3.85 -11.97
CA LYS A 239 26.81 2.99 -12.40
C LYS A 239 26.97 1.80 -11.46
N VAL A 240 27.12 0.61 -12.01
CA VAL A 240 27.39 -0.62 -11.23
C VAL A 240 28.88 -0.66 -10.87
N LEU A 241 29.20 -0.70 -9.58
CA LEU A 241 30.56 -0.87 -9.08
C LEU A 241 30.85 -2.32 -8.68
N ARG A 242 29.89 -2.98 -8.03
CA ARG A 242 29.98 -4.38 -7.62
C ARG A 242 28.63 -5.06 -7.83
N ARG A 243 28.68 -6.35 -8.15
CA ARG A 243 27.53 -7.21 -8.36
C ARG A 243 27.73 -8.47 -7.53
N GLY A 244 26.77 -8.79 -6.66
CA GLY A 244 26.81 -10.02 -5.89
C GLY A 244 26.56 -11.27 -6.72
N GLU A 245 26.96 -12.41 -6.17
CA GLU A 245 26.66 -13.74 -6.70
C GLU A 245 25.15 -13.90 -6.97
N ASP A 246 24.79 -14.35 -8.18
CA ASP A 246 23.43 -14.56 -8.70
C ASP A 246 22.52 -13.32 -8.76
N VAL A 247 23.06 -12.12 -8.51
CA VAL A 247 22.25 -10.90 -8.54
C VAL A 247 22.02 -10.49 -9.99
N HIS A 248 20.78 -10.17 -10.34
CA HIS A 248 20.41 -9.54 -11.60
C HIS A 248 20.55 -8.02 -11.48
N ILE A 249 21.07 -7.38 -12.53
CA ILE A 249 21.18 -5.91 -12.63
C ILE A 249 20.28 -5.44 -13.76
N GLY A 250 19.61 -4.31 -13.55
CA GLY A 250 18.83 -3.64 -14.58
C GLY A 250 18.54 -2.19 -14.23
N GLU A 251 17.56 -1.63 -14.92
CA GLU A 251 17.06 -0.28 -14.70
C GLU A 251 15.55 -0.32 -14.41
N PHE A 252 15.01 0.77 -13.86
CA PHE A 252 13.58 0.90 -13.57
C PHE A 252 13.05 2.28 -13.96
N GLY A 253 11.72 2.40 -14.08
CA GLY A 253 10.98 3.58 -14.50
C GLY A 253 9.55 3.59 -13.96
N ASN A 254 8.74 4.57 -14.38
CA ASN A 254 7.34 4.82 -14.00
C ASN A 254 7.09 5.22 -12.53
N GLU A 255 8.14 5.36 -11.73
CA GLU A 255 8.09 5.84 -10.35
C GLU A 255 9.30 6.76 -10.07
N GLY A 256 9.64 7.58 -11.07
CA GLY A 256 11.03 7.99 -11.30
C GLY A 256 11.81 6.86 -11.98
N SER A 257 13.07 7.13 -12.32
CA SER A 257 13.92 6.17 -13.03
C SER A 257 15.31 6.03 -12.40
N GLY A 258 15.93 4.87 -12.56
CA GLY A 258 17.26 4.61 -12.00
C GLY A 258 17.76 3.18 -12.20
N GLY A 259 18.77 2.82 -11.42
CA GLY A 259 19.36 1.48 -11.43
C GLY A 259 18.72 0.59 -10.38
N GLN A 260 18.47 -0.67 -10.72
CA GLN A 260 17.98 -1.68 -9.79
C GLN A 260 18.79 -2.97 -9.87
N SER A 261 18.73 -3.73 -8.79
CA SER A 261 19.32 -5.05 -8.68
C SER A 261 18.43 -5.95 -7.86
N TYR A 262 18.37 -7.24 -8.20
CA TYR A 262 17.67 -8.20 -7.38
C TYR A 262 18.33 -9.57 -7.34
N LEU A 263 18.27 -10.21 -6.19
CA LEU A 263 18.56 -11.64 -6.02
C LEU A 263 17.23 -12.40 -5.97
N ILE A 264 17.07 -13.43 -6.79
CA ILE A 264 15.98 -14.39 -6.61
C ILE A 264 16.33 -15.24 -5.39
N TYR A 265 15.60 -15.05 -4.30
CA TYR A 265 15.85 -15.71 -3.03
C TYR A 265 14.51 -16.06 -2.38
N ASN A 266 14.28 -17.35 -2.15
CA ASN A 266 13.04 -17.87 -1.61
C ASN A 266 12.95 -17.67 -0.08
N TRP A 267 12.94 -16.40 0.35
CA TRP A 267 12.72 -16.05 1.75
C TRP A 267 11.38 -16.60 2.23
N LYS A 268 11.32 -16.97 3.51
CA LYS A 268 10.17 -17.62 4.15
C LYS A 268 9.52 -16.71 5.19
N ALA A 269 8.20 -16.68 5.24
CA ALA A 269 7.48 -16.07 6.35
C ALA A 269 7.84 -16.71 7.70
N GLY A 270 7.84 -15.89 8.75
CA GLY A 270 8.27 -16.25 10.11
C GLY A 270 9.78 -16.25 10.31
N THR A 271 10.59 -16.18 9.25
CA THR A 271 12.05 -16.04 9.35
C THR A 271 12.43 -14.56 9.41
N THR A 272 13.32 -14.21 10.33
CA THR A 272 13.92 -12.88 10.39
C THR A 272 15.11 -12.78 9.44
N TYR A 273 15.09 -11.80 8.55
CA TYR A 273 16.20 -11.45 7.66
C TYR A 273 16.83 -10.12 8.08
N LYS A 274 18.08 -9.89 7.68
CA LYS A 274 18.84 -8.69 8.07
C LYS A 274 19.29 -7.93 6.84
N PHE A 275 19.14 -6.61 6.90
CA PHE A 275 19.46 -5.69 5.83
C PHE A 275 20.51 -4.73 6.34
N LEU A 276 21.61 -4.61 5.60
CA LEU A 276 22.69 -3.67 5.90
C LEU A 276 22.97 -2.85 4.64
N THR A 277 22.85 -1.52 4.77
CA THR A 277 23.05 -0.59 3.67
C THR A 277 24.17 0.38 4.03
N HIS A 278 25.09 0.60 3.10
CA HIS A 278 26.20 1.53 3.19
C HIS A 278 26.00 2.69 2.22
N ILE A 279 26.11 3.93 2.70
CA ILE A 279 26.01 5.12 1.87
C ILE A 279 27.20 6.02 2.18
N LYS A 280 28.02 6.29 1.16
CA LYS A 280 29.27 7.03 1.31
C LYS A 280 29.56 7.92 0.11
N PRO A 281 29.78 9.23 0.29
CA PRO A 281 30.28 10.09 -0.78
C PRO A 281 31.72 9.71 -1.14
N ASP A 282 32.04 9.78 -2.44
CA ASP A 282 33.35 9.40 -2.97
C ASP A 282 34.39 10.54 -2.95
N GLY A 283 33.97 11.74 -2.52
CA GLY A 283 34.78 12.96 -2.53
C GLY A 283 35.00 13.57 -3.92
N LYS A 284 34.29 13.08 -4.95
CA LYS A 284 34.39 13.50 -6.35
C LYS A 284 33.02 13.91 -6.93
N GLY A 285 32.07 14.24 -6.05
CA GLY A 285 30.71 14.65 -6.42
C GLY A 285 29.75 13.49 -6.73
N ASN A 286 30.07 12.27 -6.29
CA ASN A 286 29.20 11.11 -6.37
C ASN A 286 29.00 10.46 -5.00
N THR A 287 27.92 9.69 -4.85
CA THR A 287 27.68 8.86 -3.67
C THR A 287 27.59 7.39 -4.08
N ILE A 288 28.23 6.52 -3.29
CA ILE A 288 28.19 5.07 -3.44
C ILE A 288 27.18 4.48 -2.47
N TYR A 289 26.32 3.61 -2.97
CA TYR A 289 25.27 2.90 -2.25
C TYR A 289 25.53 1.40 -2.36
N THR A 290 25.75 0.72 -1.25
CA THR A 290 26.01 -0.73 -1.23
C THR A 290 25.04 -1.45 -0.32
N ALA A 291 24.42 -2.52 -0.84
CA ALA A 291 23.39 -3.28 -0.14
C ALA A 291 23.85 -4.72 0.14
N TYR A 292 23.71 -5.14 1.40
CA TYR A 292 24.00 -6.50 1.86
C TYR A 292 22.78 -7.12 2.52
N PHE A 293 22.45 -8.33 2.11
CA PHE A 293 21.36 -9.13 2.66
C PHE A 293 21.92 -10.30 3.46
N TYR A 294 21.48 -10.46 4.70
CA TYR A 294 21.78 -11.67 5.45
C TYR A 294 20.75 -12.75 5.11
N ALA A 295 21.18 -13.68 4.27
CA ALA A 295 20.41 -14.86 3.91
C ALA A 295 20.39 -15.81 5.12
N THR A 296 19.40 -15.64 6.00
CA THR A 296 19.31 -16.37 7.27
C THR A 296 19.31 -17.89 7.07
N ASP A 297 18.67 -18.40 6.01
CA ASP A 297 18.67 -19.83 5.68
C ASP A 297 20.05 -20.35 5.22
N GLU A 298 20.89 -19.47 4.69
CA GLU A 298 22.27 -19.77 4.27
C GLU A 298 23.31 -19.42 5.36
N ASN A 299 22.88 -18.77 6.45
CA ASN A 299 23.75 -18.29 7.53
C ASN A 299 24.93 -17.41 7.06
N ARG A 300 24.75 -16.63 5.98
CA ARG A 300 25.79 -15.74 5.43
C ARG A 300 25.24 -14.42 4.93
N TRP A 301 26.10 -13.41 4.89
CA TRP A 301 25.84 -12.17 4.15
C TRP A 301 26.05 -12.41 2.65
N ARG A 302 25.15 -11.86 1.84
CA ARG A 302 25.27 -11.77 0.38
C ARG A 302 25.33 -10.30 -0.01
N LEU A 303 26.29 -9.94 -0.86
CA LEU A 303 26.23 -8.67 -1.58
C LEU A 303 25.03 -8.71 -2.53
N ILE A 304 24.28 -7.62 -2.63
CA ILE A 304 23.30 -7.43 -3.69
C ILE A 304 23.97 -6.64 -4.81
N ALA A 305 24.19 -5.34 -4.61
CA ALA A 305 24.99 -4.54 -5.51
C ALA A 305 25.67 -3.38 -4.78
N SER A 306 26.66 -2.80 -5.44
CA SER A 306 27.19 -1.48 -5.12
C SER A 306 26.96 -0.59 -6.34
N PHE A 307 26.23 0.50 -6.14
CA PHE A 307 25.88 1.48 -7.16
C PHE A 307 26.53 2.83 -6.87
N LEU A 308 26.99 3.52 -7.90
CA LEU A 308 27.40 4.92 -7.84
C LEU A 308 26.29 5.78 -8.45
N ARG A 309 25.81 6.75 -7.67
CA ARG A 309 24.89 7.79 -8.11
C ARG A 309 25.69 9.06 -8.42
N PRO A 310 25.71 9.52 -9.68
CA PRO A 310 26.37 10.77 -10.05
C PRO A 310 25.73 12.00 -9.42
N LYS A 311 26.43 13.13 -9.45
CA LYS A 311 25.93 14.46 -9.05
C LYS A 311 25.24 14.45 -7.67
N THR A 312 25.84 13.72 -6.75
CA THR A 312 25.30 13.48 -5.40
C THR A 312 26.44 13.49 -4.41
N ASP A 313 26.30 14.22 -3.30
CA ASP A 313 27.29 14.24 -2.23
C ASP A 313 26.54 14.14 -0.89
N THR A 314 26.27 12.90 -0.48
CA THR A 314 25.45 12.61 0.69
C THR A 314 25.93 11.37 1.45
N TRP A 315 25.70 11.41 2.75
CA TRP A 315 25.77 10.28 3.67
C TRP A 315 24.39 9.62 3.80
N TYR A 316 24.24 8.66 4.70
CA TYR A 316 22.94 8.04 4.92
C TYR A 316 21.94 9.06 5.47
N THR A 317 20.84 9.26 4.75
CA THR A 317 19.72 10.09 5.18
C THR A 317 18.40 9.34 5.03
N ARG A 318 17.39 9.78 5.78
CA ARG A 318 16.00 9.29 5.69
C ARG A 318 15.89 7.76 5.80
N ALA A 319 16.49 7.17 6.83
CA ALA A 319 16.27 5.75 7.11
C ALA A 319 14.78 5.50 7.35
N HIS A 320 14.19 4.62 6.55
CA HIS A 320 12.78 4.30 6.65
C HIS A 320 12.49 2.88 6.17
N SER A 321 11.28 2.40 6.46
CA SER A 321 10.71 1.17 5.92
C SER A 321 9.32 1.43 5.38
N PHE A 322 8.83 0.57 4.48
CA PHE A 322 7.46 0.66 4.00
C PHE A 322 6.86 -0.70 3.68
N LEU A 323 5.53 -0.72 3.59
CA LEU A 323 4.74 -1.86 3.19
C LEU A 323 3.82 -1.46 2.05
N GLU A 324 3.96 -2.13 0.92
CA GLU A 324 3.25 -1.82 -0.31
C GLU A 324 2.56 -3.05 -0.89
N ASN A 325 1.38 -2.83 -1.46
CA ASN A 325 0.76 -3.72 -2.43
C ASN A 325 1.00 -3.19 -3.84
N PHE A 326 1.62 -3.98 -4.72
CA PHE A 326 1.84 -3.60 -6.12
C PHE A 326 0.85 -4.25 -7.10
N ASN A 327 -0.18 -4.96 -6.60
CA ASN A 327 -1.20 -5.57 -7.43
C ASN A 327 -2.63 -5.19 -6.96
N PRO A 328 -3.44 -4.51 -7.80
CA PRO A 328 -4.81 -4.11 -7.42
C PRO A 328 -5.74 -5.30 -7.15
N GLU A 329 -5.47 -6.49 -7.69
CA GLU A 329 -6.26 -7.70 -7.38
C GLU A 329 -6.11 -8.14 -5.92
N GLN A 330 -5.03 -7.73 -5.23
CA GLN A 330 -4.70 -8.17 -3.87
C GLN A 330 -5.13 -7.18 -2.78
N GLY A 331 -5.84 -6.11 -3.11
CA GLY A 331 -6.21 -5.05 -2.16
C GLY A 331 -7.17 -5.48 -1.05
N TYR A 332 -7.94 -6.55 -1.27
CA TYR A 332 -8.84 -7.16 -0.29
C TYR A 332 -8.12 -8.06 0.73
N LEU A 333 -6.80 -8.22 0.60
CA LEU A 333 -5.98 -9.00 1.52
C LEU A 333 -5.13 -8.04 2.36
N ALA A 334 -5.17 -8.27 3.67
CA ALA A 334 -4.30 -7.57 4.61
C ALA A 334 -2.90 -8.21 4.57
N ARG A 335 -1.88 -7.37 4.43
CA ARG A 335 -0.46 -7.75 4.56
C ARG A 335 0.12 -7.06 5.77
N SER A 336 1.13 -7.66 6.39
CA SER A 336 1.79 -7.09 7.55
C SER A 336 3.26 -7.51 7.62
N VAL A 337 4.05 -6.72 8.35
CA VAL A 337 5.48 -6.95 8.53
C VAL A 337 5.98 -6.31 9.81
N GLN A 338 7.02 -6.90 10.39
CA GLN A 338 7.66 -6.47 11.63
C GLN A 338 9.08 -6.00 11.34
N PHE A 339 9.47 -4.88 11.95
CA PHE A 339 10.82 -4.32 11.86
C PHE A 339 11.43 -4.19 13.26
N SER A 340 12.62 -4.74 13.45
CA SER A 340 13.28 -4.72 14.76
C SER A 340 14.78 -4.42 14.66
N ASN A 341 15.38 -4.09 15.81
CA ASN A 341 16.82 -3.95 15.96
C ASN A 341 17.47 -2.95 14.98
N GLN A 342 16.89 -1.75 14.83
CA GLN A 342 17.46 -0.71 13.98
C GLN A 342 18.74 -0.14 14.59
N TRP A 343 19.80 -0.04 13.79
CA TRP A 343 21.08 0.55 14.18
C TRP A 343 21.69 1.41 13.07
N ALA A 344 22.26 2.54 13.46
CA ALA A 344 23.07 3.41 12.61
C ALA A 344 24.55 3.28 13.00
N LEU A 345 25.45 3.12 12.04
CA LEU A 345 26.90 3.22 12.26
C LEU A 345 27.38 4.57 11.74
N GLY A 346 27.96 5.37 12.61
CA GLY A 346 28.54 6.66 12.23
C GLY A 346 29.91 6.53 11.57
N GLN A 347 30.37 7.61 10.92
CA GLN A 347 31.74 7.70 10.41
C GLN A 347 32.81 7.58 11.50
N ASP A 348 32.44 7.86 12.74
CA ASP A 348 33.25 7.68 13.94
C ASP A 348 33.42 6.21 14.35
N GLY A 349 32.77 5.27 13.65
CA GLY A 349 32.80 3.85 13.95
C GLY A 349 31.92 3.46 15.14
N ILE A 350 31.02 4.35 15.60
CA ILE A 350 30.15 4.09 16.75
C ILE A 350 28.75 3.68 16.27
N TRP A 351 28.31 2.50 16.72
CA TRP A 351 26.95 2.02 16.55
C TRP A 351 25.99 2.73 17.50
N ARG A 352 24.91 3.28 16.96
CA ARG A 352 23.83 3.96 17.68
C ARG A 352 22.52 3.25 17.43
N GLU A 353 21.87 2.80 18.50
CA GLU A 353 20.58 2.13 18.40
C GLU A 353 19.49 3.16 18.08
N MET A 354 18.61 2.82 17.14
CA MET A 354 17.47 3.65 16.77
C MET A 354 16.20 3.00 17.33
N THR A 355 15.57 3.63 18.31
CA THR A 355 14.40 3.09 19.03
C THR A 355 13.10 3.82 18.72
N GLU A 356 13.15 4.90 17.95
CA GLU A 356 11.99 5.73 17.62
C GLU A 356 11.66 5.68 16.13
N ALA A 357 10.37 5.66 15.81
CA ALA A 357 9.87 5.76 14.45
C ALA A 357 8.59 6.61 14.37
N GLY A 358 8.45 7.40 13.30
CA GLY A 358 7.22 8.10 12.95
C GLY A 358 6.48 7.38 11.83
N PHE A 359 5.17 7.18 12.00
CA PHE A 359 4.30 6.56 11.00
C PHE A 359 3.78 7.56 9.97
N THR A 360 3.77 7.17 8.70
CA THR A 360 3.14 7.93 7.61
C THR A 360 2.43 6.99 6.63
N TYR A 361 1.62 7.56 5.74
CA TYR A 361 0.94 6.84 4.68
C TYR A 361 1.00 7.62 3.36
N ASP A 362 0.63 6.98 2.27
CA ASP A 362 0.68 7.54 0.92
C ASP A 362 -0.51 8.48 0.58
N ALA A 363 -0.54 8.91 -0.68
CA ALA A 363 -1.60 9.77 -1.21
C ALA A 363 -2.98 9.10 -1.23
N THR A 364 -3.06 7.77 -1.28
CA THR A 364 -4.33 7.02 -1.27
C THR A 364 -5.02 7.13 0.09
N ALA A 365 -4.26 6.95 1.17
CA ALA A 365 -4.75 7.19 2.53
C ALA A 365 -5.07 8.67 2.76
N ASN A 366 -4.19 9.57 2.33
CA ASN A 366 -4.38 11.01 2.48
C ASN A 366 -5.64 11.53 1.76
N ALA A 367 -6.00 10.93 0.63
CA ALA A 367 -7.23 11.24 -0.09
C ALA A 367 -8.51 10.73 0.62
N GLY A 368 -8.38 9.95 1.69
CA GLY A 368 -9.52 9.42 2.45
C GLY A 368 -10.35 8.38 1.68
N VAL A 369 -9.83 7.80 0.60
CA VAL A 369 -10.55 6.81 -0.21
C VAL A 369 -10.39 5.37 0.28
N ARG A 370 -9.35 5.12 1.09
CA ARG A 370 -9.04 3.87 1.78
C ARG A 370 -8.55 4.19 3.18
N LEU A 371 -9.06 3.48 4.18
CA LEU A 371 -8.80 3.69 5.61
C LEU A 371 -8.07 2.52 6.28
N ASP A 372 -7.79 1.45 5.54
CA ASP A 372 -7.13 0.25 6.03
C ASP A 372 -5.59 0.38 5.97
N TYR A 373 -5.09 1.35 6.75
CA TYR A 373 -3.67 1.62 6.97
C TYR A 373 -3.34 1.65 8.47
N GLN A 374 -2.30 0.94 8.87
CA GLN A 374 -1.92 0.86 10.27
C GLN A 374 -0.41 0.67 10.43
N GLY A 375 0.12 1.21 11.51
CA GLY A 375 1.46 0.96 11.99
C GLY A 375 1.53 1.16 13.50
N GLY A 376 2.49 0.52 14.14
CA GLY A 376 2.64 0.63 15.58
C GLY A 376 3.74 -0.24 16.17
N LEU A 377 3.58 -0.55 17.45
CA LEU A 377 4.45 -1.44 18.22
C LEU A 377 3.77 -2.78 18.43
N LEU A 378 4.55 -3.86 18.39
CA LEU A 378 4.08 -5.15 18.89
C LEU A 378 3.79 -5.06 20.40
N PRO A 379 2.90 -5.91 20.95
CA PRO A 379 2.56 -5.90 22.37
C PRO A 379 3.76 -6.06 23.32
N ASP A 380 4.80 -6.77 22.89
CA ASP A 380 6.05 -6.98 23.63
C ASP A 380 7.03 -5.80 23.53
N LYS A 381 6.70 -4.77 22.74
CA LYS A 381 7.49 -3.57 22.46
C LYS A 381 8.87 -3.85 21.86
N GLN A 382 9.12 -5.03 21.30
CA GLN A 382 10.42 -5.41 20.74
C GLN A 382 10.58 -5.05 19.26
N ALA A 383 9.48 -4.80 18.56
CA ALA A 383 9.47 -4.47 17.14
C ALA A 383 8.36 -3.47 16.80
N PHE A 384 8.61 -2.69 15.76
CA PHE A 384 7.56 -1.97 15.06
C PHE A 384 6.84 -2.91 14.09
N TYR A 385 5.62 -2.57 13.70
CA TYR A 385 4.92 -3.23 12.61
C TYR A 385 4.27 -2.23 11.66
N LEU A 386 4.06 -2.68 10.43
CA LEU A 386 3.20 -2.05 9.44
C LEU A 386 2.14 -3.06 8.99
N LYS A 387 0.94 -2.58 8.68
CA LYS A 387 -0.17 -3.36 8.15
C LYS A 387 -1.02 -2.50 7.21
N ASN A 388 -1.37 -3.01 6.04
CA ASN A 388 -2.29 -2.34 5.12
C ASN A 388 -3.13 -3.32 4.29
N GLY A 389 -4.19 -2.81 3.68
CA GLY A 389 -5.10 -3.61 2.87
C GLY A 389 -6.05 -4.48 3.70
N GLY A 390 -6.96 -5.17 3.03
CA GLY A 390 -7.87 -6.11 3.69
C GLY A 390 -9.02 -5.51 4.47
N PHE A 391 -9.26 -4.20 4.34
CA PHE A 391 -10.48 -3.54 4.81
C PHE A 391 -10.74 -3.73 6.31
N PHE A 392 -9.68 -3.68 7.14
CA PHE A 392 -9.82 -3.58 8.59
C PHE A 392 -10.23 -2.16 9.01
N ASN A 393 -10.76 -2.01 10.22
CA ASN A 393 -11.40 -0.76 10.66
C ASN A 393 -10.45 0.18 11.43
N GLU A 394 -9.49 -0.37 12.15
CA GLU A 394 -8.57 0.39 12.99
C GLU A 394 -7.43 0.97 12.17
N HIS A 395 -7.20 2.27 12.27
CA HIS A 395 -6.13 2.93 11.53
C HIS A 395 -5.24 3.80 12.43
N THR A 396 -4.03 4.06 11.98
CA THR A 396 -3.06 4.89 12.72
C THR A 396 -3.05 6.32 12.16
N ALA A 397 -3.08 7.32 13.04
CA ALA A 397 -3.01 8.71 12.63
C ALA A 397 -1.64 9.07 12.04
N TYR A 398 -1.62 9.91 10.99
CA TYR A 398 -0.40 10.40 10.36
C TYR A 398 0.53 11.07 11.38
N GLY A 399 1.83 10.78 11.30
CA GLY A 399 2.84 11.38 12.18
C GLY A 399 2.88 10.81 13.59
N THR A 400 2.09 9.77 13.89
CA THR A 400 2.14 9.08 15.18
C THR A 400 3.55 8.53 15.41
N LYS A 401 4.11 8.83 16.58
CA LYS A 401 5.44 8.37 16.98
C LYS A 401 5.33 7.12 17.83
N PHE A 402 6.26 6.21 17.63
CA PHE A 402 6.40 4.96 18.36
C PHE A 402 7.82 4.84 18.90
N GLU A 403 7.95 4.25 20.08
CA GLU A 403 9.24 3.95 20.72
C GLU A 403 9.26 2.49 21.17
N ARG A 404 10.20 1.70 20.63
CA ARG A 404 10.44 0.31 21.04
C ARG A 404 11.46 0.26 22.18
N GLU A 405 11.46 -0.84 22.92
CA GLU A 405 12.52 -1.07 23.90
C GLU A 405 13.89 -1.29 23.21
N GLY A 406 14.93 -0.65 23.75
CA GLY A 406 16.30 -0.79 23.25
C GLY A 406 16.91 -2.13 23.64
N ARG A 407 17.51 -2.83 22.67
CA ARG A 407 18.20 -4.12 22.86
C ARG A 407 19.63 -3.93 23.37
N LYS A 408 20.23 -2.75 23.20
CA LYS A 408 21.58 -2.38 23.67
C LYS A 408 22.70 -3.33 23.22
N LYS A 409 22.48 -4.06 22.12
CA LYS A 409 23.43 -4.99 21.54
C LYS A 409 23.56 -4.75 20.05
N ALA A 410 24.62 -4.05 19.67
CA ALA A 410 24.92 -3.74 18.28
C ALA A 410 25.13 -5.02 17.45
N PRO A 411 24.81 -4.98 16.14
CA PRO A 411 25.08 -6.09 15.23
C PRO A 411 26.60 -6.35 15.12
N LYS A 412 26.97 -7.63 15.09
CA LYS A 412 28.36 -8.04 14.86
C LYS A 412 28.59 -8.24 13.36
N ILE A 413 29.27 -7.30 12.73
CA ILE A 413 29.57 -7.31 11.29
C ILE A 413 31.07 -7.50 11.07
N ASN A 414 31.44 -8.48 10.24
CA ASN A 414 32.80 -8.61 9.74
C ASN A 414 32.94 -7.81 8.43
N PHE A 415 33.25 -6.52 8.54
CA PHE A 415 33.34 -5.62 7.38
C PHE A 415 34.38 -6.07 6.35
N LYS A 416 35.52 -6.61 6.80
CA LYS A 416 36.55 -7.15 5.89
C LYS A 416 36.02 -8.28 5.00
N MET A 417 35.14 -9.12 5.55
CA MET A 417 34.48 -10.17 4.77
C MET A 417 33.47 -9.58 3.77
N LEU A 418 32.74 -8.53 4.13
CA LEU A 418 31.79 -7.90 3.22
C LEU A 418 32.46 -7.28 2.00
N GLU A 419 33.68 -6.78 2.15
CA GLU A 419 34.49 -6.23 1.05
C GLU A 419 34.91 -7.28 0.02
N THR A 420 34.98 -8.56 0.41
CA THR A 420 35.36 -9.67 -0.49
C THR A 420 34.19 -10.35 -1.19
N LEU A 421 32.94 -9.95 -0.89
CA LEU A 421 31.72 -10.51 -1.48
C LEU A 421 31.39 -9.99 -2.89
#